data_AF-A0A0L8LLL8-F1
#
_entry.id   AF-A0A0L8LLL8-F1
#
_cell.length_a   1.000
_cell.length_b   1.000
_cell.length_c   1.000
_cell.angle_alpha   90.00
_cell.angle_beta   90.00
_cell.angle_gamma   90.00
#
_symmetry.space_group_name_H-M   'P 1'
#
loop_
_entity.id
_entity.type
_entity.pdbx_description
1 polymer ?
#
loop_
_entity_poly.entity_id
_entity_poly.type
_entity_poly.pdbx_seq_one_letter_code
_entity_poly.pdbx_strand_id
1 'polypeptide(L)'
;GIENLSVGRRIVYDVRANWKLIIENFMECYHCATIHPELTEVLPEFADGYAAQYYVGHGAEFGEEVQGFTIDGSEGLDRIPGVAEDQDRRYYAITVRPQVFVNLVPDHVIFHRMYPMAHDRTVVECDWLYLPHVVDGGKDVSRSVELFDRVNRQDFDACERTQPGMSSRMYAKGGVLVPSEHHIGAFH
;
A
#
# COMPACT_ATOMS: atom_id res chain seq x y z
N GLY A 1 8.10 -11.13 16.11
CA GLY A 1 8.14 -10.93 14.65
C GLY A 1 8.13 -9.45 14.31
N ILE A 2 6.98 -8.78 14.41
CA ILE A 2 6.81 -7.35 14.04
C ILE A 2 6.98 -6.42 15.26
N GLU A 3 6.65 -6.91 16.46
CA GLU A 3 6.71 -6.18 17.72
C GLU A 3 8.12 -5.70 18.11
N ASN A 4 9.14 -6.24 17.44
CA ASN A 4 10.55 -5.87 17.64
C ASN A 4 11.09 -4.97 16.53
N LEU A 5 10.28 -4.55 15.56
CA LEU A 5 10.71 -3.62 14.51
C LEU A 5 10.70 -2.18 15.05
N SER A 6 11.57 -1.35 14.47
CA SER A 6 11.74 0.05 14.82
C SER A 6 11.38 0.95 13.63
N VAL A 7 10.83 2.13 13.91
CA VAL A 7 10.44 3.10 12.88
C VAL A 7 11.70 3.71 12.28
N GLY A 8 12.02 3.36 11.02
CA GLY A 8 13.08 4.00 10.26
C GLY A 8 12.63 5.32 9.64
N ARG A 9 11.35 5.42 9.27
CA ARG A 9 10.74 6.63 8.71
C ARG A 9 9.27 6.71 9.03
N ARG A 10 8.78 7.92 9.34
CA ARG A 10 7.36 8.28 9.36
C ARG A 10 7.09 9.38 8.33
N ILE A 11 6.01 9.24 7.57
CA ILE A 11 5.44 10.32 6.76
C ILE A 11 3.97 10.48 7.17
N VAL A 12 3.53 11.74 7.30
CA VAL A 12 2.14 12.08 7.60
C VAL A 12 1.55 12.78 6.39
N TYR A 13 0.42 12.27 5.92
CA TYR A 13 -0.33 12.80 4.79
C TYR A 13 -1.65 13.40 5.30
N ASP A 14 -2.02 14.56 4.76
CA ASP A 14 -3.31 15.20 5.00
C ASP A 14 -4.11 15.09 3.70
N VAL A 15 -5.04 14.13 3.66
CA VAL A 15 -5.76 13.74 2.44
C VAL A 15 -7.17 14.32 2.48
N ARG A 16 -7.54 15.06 1.44
CA ARG A 16 -8.88 15.66 1.25
C ARG A 16 -9.88 14.65 0.69
N ALA A 17 -9.97 13.50 1.35
CA ALA A 17 -10.92 12.45 1.03
C ALA A 17 -11.44 11.77 2.30
N ASN A 18 -12.63 11.18 2.19
CA ASN A 18 -13.20 10.32 3.21
C ASN A 18 -12.34 9.06 3.37
N TRP A 19 -12.11 8.62 4.61
CA TRP A 19 -11.32 7.43 4.91
C TRP A 19 -11.80 6.17 4.20
N LYS A 20 -13.10 6.04 3.91
CA LYS A 20 -13.65 4.90 3.15
C LYS A 20 -13.17 4.87 1.71
N LEU A 21 -13.08 6.02 1.04
CA LEU A 21 -12.54 6.10 -0.32
C LEU A 21 -11.08 5.64 -0.36
N ILE A 22 -10.30 6.05 0.64
CA ILE A 22 -8.90 5.65 0.73
C ILE A 22 -8.80 4.13 0.92
N ILE A 23 -9.70 3.54 1.71
CA ILE A 23 -9.73 2.08 1.88
C ILE A 23 -10.16 1.35 0.61
N GLU A 24 -11.20 1.84 -0.05
CA GLU A 24 -11.70 1.30 -1.30
C GLU A 24 -10.57 1.28 -2.35
N ASN A 25 -9.84 2.39 -2.50
CA ASN A 25 -8.67 2.50 -3.36
C ASN A 25 -7.58 1.47 -2.99
N PHE A 26 -7.17 1.38 -1.72
CA PHE A 26 -6.13 0.42 -1.30
C PHE A 26 -6.52 -1.05 -1.45
N MET A 27 -7.82 -1.37 -1.43
CA MET A 27 -8.29 -2.75 -1.50
C MET A 27 -8.22 -3.30 -2.93
N GLU A 28 -7.98 -2.49 -3.95
CA GLU A 28 -7.97 -2.90 -5.35
C GLU A 28 -6.67 -2.53 -6.07
N CYS A 29 -6.41 -3.23 -7.18
CA CYS A 29 -5.26 -2.95 -8.05
C CYS A 29 -5.68 -2.64 -9.49
N TYR A 30 -6.97 -2.41 -9.72
CA TYR A 30 -7.49 -2.04 -11.03
C TYR A 30 -6.88 -0.71 -11.51
N HIS A 31 -6.65 0.25 -10.60
CA HIS A 31 -5.96 1.50 -10.94
C HIS A 31 -4.44 1.34 -11.15
N CYS A 32 -3.81 0.30 -10.59
CA CYS A 32 -2.35 0.23 -10.44
C CYS A 32 -1.61 0.34 -11.78
N ALA A 33 -2.08 -0.37 -12.80
CA ALA A 33 -1.52 -0.34 -14.15
C ALA A 33 -1.51 1.06 -14.78
N THR A 34 -2.40 1.95 -14.33
CA THR A 34 -2.56 3.29 -14.91
C THR A 34 -1.83 4.37 -14.12
N ILE A 35 -1.74 4.23 -12.78
CA ILE A 35 -1.26 5.33 -11.92
C ILE A 35 0.04 5.03 -11.16
N HIS A 36 0.53 3.79 -11.14
CA HIS A 36 1.75 3.39 -10.40
C HIS A 36 2.82 2.75 -11.29
N PRO A 37 3.44 3.50 -12.22
CA PRO A 37 4.46 2.93 -13.09
C PRO A 37 5.61 2.30 -12.30
N GLU A 38 6.07 2.96 -11.23
CA GLU A 38 7.17 2.45 -10.41
C GLU A 38 6.81 1.19 -9.62
N LEU A 39 5.57 1.07 -9.15
CA LEU A 39 5.12 -0.13 -8.44
C LEU A 39 5.00 -1.32 -9.39
N THR A 40 4.51 -1.09 -10.61
CA THR A 40 4.34 -2.16 -11.61
C THR A 40 5.65 -2.66 -12.20
N GLU A 41 6.73 -1.86 -12.15
CA GLU A 41 8.07 -2.33 -12.50
C GLU A 41 8.60 -3.31 -11.44
N VAL A 42 8.33 -3.05 -10.15
CA VAL A 42 8.75 -3.90 -9.02
C VAL A 42 7.86 -5.14 -8.89
N LEU A 43 6.55 -4.98 -9.07
CA LEU A 43 5.51 -6.01 -8.97
C LEU A 43 4.73 -6.11 -10.30
N PRO A 44 5.26 -6.83 -11.32
CA PRO A 44 4.62 -6.92 -12.63
C PRO A 44 3.17 -7.44 -12.60
N GLU A 45 2.83 -8.30 -11.62
CA GLU A 45 1.45 -8.80 -11.43
C GLU A 45 0.42 -7.67 -11.25
N PHE A 46 0.84 -6.51 -10.71
CA PHE A 46 -0.04 -5.36 -10.49
C PHE A 46 -0.38 -4.64 -11.81
N ALA A 47 0.45 -4.81 -12.86
CA ALA A 47 0.18 -4.27 -14.19
C ALA A 47 -1.02 -4.96 -14.87
N ASP A 48 -1.28 -6.21 -14.53
CA ASP A 48 -2.42 -6.95 -15.06
C ASP A 48 -3.73 -6.63 -14.29
N GLY A 49 -3.65 -5.92 -13.16
CA GLY A 49 -4.81 -5.49 -12.37
C GLY A 49 -5.49 -6.60 -11.56
N TYR A 50 -4.90 -7.80 -11.49
CA TYR A 50 -5.50 -8.98 -10.83
C TYR A 50 -4.89 -9.35 -9.47
N ALA A 51 -3.91 -8.59 -8.99
CA ALA A 51 -2.96 -9.09 -8.01
C ALA A 51 -3.45 -9.22 -6.55
N ALA A 52 -4.40 -8.39 -6.10
CA ALA A 52 -4.85 -8.40 -4.70
C ALA A 52 -6.18 -9.16 -4.45
N GLN A 53 -6.93 -9.51 -5.51
CA GLN A 53 -8.37 -9.77 -5.39
C GLN A 53 -8.78 -11.23 -5.60
N TYR A 54 -7.96 -12.02 -6.31
CA TYR A 54 -8.36 -13.38 -6.70
C TYR A 54 -7.90 -14.48 -5.73
N TYR A 55 -6.87 -14.23 -4.92
CA TYR A 55 -6.27 -15.26 -4.04
C TYR A 55 -5.92 -14.71 -2.66
N VAL A 56 -6.78 -14.96 -1.66
CA VAL A 56 -6.46 -14.69 -0.26
C VAL A 56 -5.24 -15.53 0.13
N GLY A 57 -4.16 -14.86 0.57
CA GLY A 57 -2.90 -15.51 0.95
C GLY A 57 -1.86 -15.61 -0.17
N HIS A 58 -2.17 -15.14 -1.39
CA HIS A 58 -1.17 -14.95 -2.44
C HIS A 58 -0.44 -13.63 -2.22
N GLY A 59 0.89 -13.67 -2.23
CA GLY A 59 1.73 -12.48 -2.24
C GLY A 59 2.27 -12.26 -3.64
N ALA A 60 2.19 -11.03 -4.14
CA ALA A 60 2.69 -10.70 -5.47
C ALA A 60 4.21 -10.82 -5.50
N GLU A 61 4.72 -11.49 -6.53
CA GLU A 61 6.13 -11.78 -6.69
C GLU A 61 6.88 -10.59 -7.30
N PHE A 62 8.10 -10.37 -6.83
CA PHE A 62 8.99 -9.37 -7.41
C PHE A 62 9.40 -9.80 -8.82
N GLY A 63 9.52 -8.83 -9.73
CA GLY A 63 10.03 -9.09 -11.09
C GLY A 63 11.37 -9.83 -11.07
N GLU A 64 11.65 -10.61 -12.11
CA GLU A 64 12.83 -11.52 -12.15
C GLU A 64 14.16 -10.83 -11.81
N GLU A 65 14.34 -9.58 -12.28
CA GLU A 65 15.56 -8.78 -12.07
C GLU A 65 15.52 -7.92 -10.79
N VAL A 66 14.37 -7.82 -10.13
CA VAL A 66 14.16 -7.00 -8.94
C VAL A 66 14.73 -7.73 -7.73
N GLN A 67 15.65 -7.12 -7.00
CA GLN A 67 16.31 -7.70 -5.83
C GLN A 67 15.67 -7.29 -4.50
N GLY A 68 14.93 -6.16 -4.48
CA GLY A 68 14.29 -5.65 -3.29
C GLY A 68 13.10 -4.74 -3.61
N PHE A 69 12.30 -4.45 -2.59
CA PHE A 69 11.16 -3.54 -2.71
C PHE A 69 11.61 -2.08 -2.58
N THR A 70 12.26 -1.60 -3.64
CA THR A 70 12.92 -0.29 -3.73
C THR A 70 12.57 0.39 -5.04
N ILE A 71 12.72 1.72 -5.11
CA ILE A 71 12.32 2.53 -6.27
C ILE A 71 12.95 2.09 -7.60
N ASP A 72 14.14 1.49 -7.56
CA ASP A 72 14.91 1.04 -8.71
C ASP A 72 15.06 -0.49 -8.78
N GLY A 73 14.37 -1.23 -7.90
CA GLY A 73 14.47 -2.68 -7.78
C GLY A 73 15.81 -3.19 -7.26
N SER A 74 16.70 -2.32 -6.77
CA SER A 74 17.95 -2.72 -6.12
C SER A 74 17.72 -3.48 -4.81
N GLU A 75 18.77 -4.15 -4.32
CA GLU A 75 18.74 -4.91 -3.06
C GLU A 75 18.18 -4.06 -1.90
N GLY A 76 17.30 -4.68 -1.13
CA GLY A 76 16.73 -4.10 0.08
C GLY A 76 17.71 -4.13 1.25
N LEU A 77 17.14 -4.08 2.46
CA LEU A 77 17.90 -4.17 3.71
C LEU A 77 17.86 -5.61 4.24
N ASP A 78 18.29 -5.79 5.49
CA ASP A 78 18.41 -7.13 6.06
C ASP A 78 17.03 -7.77 6.25
N ARG A 79 16.86 -8.98 5.73
CA ARG A 79 15.63 -9.77 5.82
C ARG A 79 15.19 -9.96 7.26
N ILE A 80 13.89 -9.78 7.53
CA ILE A 80 13.28 -10.00 8.83
C ILE A 80 13.39 -11.49 9.22
N PRO A 81 13.87 -11.83 10.43
CA PRO A 81 13.91 -13.21 10.89
C PRO A 81 12.52 -13.85 10.93
N GLY A 82 12.40 -15.06 10.38
CA GLY A 82 11.15 -15.81 10.35
C GLY A 82 10.33 -15.65 9.08
N VAL A 83 10.76 -14.83 8.12
CA VAL A 83 10.25 -14.88 6.74
C VAL A 83 10.62 -16.24 6.14
N ALA A 84 9.60 -17.00 5.73
CA ALA A 84 9.78 -18.30 5.11
C ALA A 84 10.32 -18.17 3.68
N GLU A 85 10.98 -19.21 3.17
CA GLU A 85 11.58 -19.17 1.82
C GLU A 85 10.56 -18.91 0.71
N ASP A 86 9.32 -19.41 0.88
CA ASP A 86 8.22 -19.21 -0.06
C ASP A 86 7.57 -17.82 0.02
N GLN A 87 7.86 -17.07 1.09
CA GLN A 87 7.45 -15.68 1.32
C GLN A 87 8.56 -14.68 0.93
N ASP A 88 9.76 -15.16 0.65
CA ASP A 88 10.84 -14.34 0.14
C ASP A 88 10.48 -13.81 -1.26
N ARG A 89 10.96 -12.62 -1.59
CA ARG A 89 10.64 -11.91 -2.85
C ARG A 89 9.13 -11.72 -3.11
N ARG A 90 8.31 -11.67 -2.06
CA ARG A 90 6.87 -11.43 -2.18
C ARG A 90 6.44 -10.20 -1.41
N TYR A 91 5.43 -9.53 -1.96
CA TYR A 91 4.68 -8.45 -1.34
C TYR A 91 3.32 -8.95 -0.89
N TYR A 92 2.96 -8.69 0.36
CA TYR A 92 1.63 -8.97 0.90
C TYR A 92 0.98 -7.69 1.41
N ALA A 93 -0.29 -7.49 1.09
CA ALA A 93 -1.10 -6.40 1.63
C ALA A 93 -2.21 -6.96 2.52
N ILE A 94 -2.40 -6.35 3.70
CA ILE A 94 -3.40 -6.74 4.67
C ILE A 94 -4.21 -5.50 5.07
N THR A 95 -5.53 -5.61 4.96
CA THR A 95 -6.47 -4.62 5.49
C THR A 95 -6.98 -5.06 6.86
N VAL A 96 -6.58 -4.35 7.91
CA VAL A 96 -7.14 -4.52 9.25
C VAL A 96 -8.24 -3.48 9.43
N ARG A 97 -9.48 -3.92 9.25
CA ARG A 97 -10.65 -3.05 9.37
C ARG A 97 -10.75 -2.46 10.80
N PRO A 98 -11.13 -1.19 10.95
CA PRO A 98 -11.59 -0.31 9.87
C PRO A 98 -10.52 0.62 9.28
N GLN A 99 -9.29 0.73 9.79
CA GLN A 99 -8.45 1.92 9.52
C GLN A 99 -6.95 1.66 9.36
N VAL A 100 -6.55 0.39 9.23
CA VAL A 100 -5.13 0.02 9.19
C VAL A 100 -4.82 -0.79 7.93
N PHE A 101 -3.77 -0.39 7.23
CA PHE A 101 -3.14 -1.21 6.20
C PHE A 101 -1.75 -1.61 6.62
N VAL A 102 -1.41 -2.86 6.30
CA VAL A 102 -0.09 -3.43 6.56
C VAL A 102 0.41 -4.01 5.26
N ASN A 103 1.51 -3.48 4.76
CA ASN A 103 2.22 -4.03 3.62
C ASN A 103 3.49 -4.72 4.13
N LEU A 104 3.65 -5.98 3.79
CA LEU A 104 4.73 -6.84 4.25
C LEU A 104 5.62 -7.18 3.06
N VAL A 105 6.90 -6.89 3.20
CA VAL A 105 7.96 -7.32 2.28
C VAL A 105 9.10 -7.94 3.10
N PRO A 106 10.05 -8.65 2.47
CA PRO A 106 10.99 -9.49 3.22
C PRO A 106 11.86 -8.76 4.25
N ASP A 107 12.20 -7.49 4.01
CA ASP A 107 13.13 -6.71 4.82
C ASP A 107 12.48 -5.61 5.68
N HIS A 108 11.23 -5.24 5.41
CA HIS A 108 10.53 -4.20 6.15
C HIS A 108 9.00 -4.31 6.11
N VAL A 109 8.34 -3.56 6.98
CA VAL A 109 6.88 -3.44 7.04
C VAL A 109 6.47 -2.00 6.85
N ILE A 110 5.47 -1.76 6.01
CA ILE A 110 4.86 -0.45 5.82
C ILE A 110 3.51 -0.46 6.53
N PHE A 111 3.34 0.41 7.51
CA PHE A 111 2.19 0.42 8.41
C PHE A 111 1.44 1.75 8.31
N HIS A 112 0.25 1.70 7.72
CA HIS A 112 -0.62 2.85 7.54
C HIS A 112 -1.72 2.88 8.60
N ARG A 113 -1.90 4.03 9.23
CA ARG A 113 -3.00 4.30 10.16
C ARG A 113 -3.77 5.52 9.68
N MET A 114 -5.08 5.36 9.53
CA MET A 114 -5.97 6.43 9.11
C MET A 114 -6.69 7.04 10.31
N TYR A 115 -6.74 8.37 10.34
CA TYR A 115 -7.43 9.16 11.34
C TYR A 115 -8.44 10.07 10.63
N PRO A 116 -9.73 9.71 10.61
CA PRO A 116 -10.79 10.51 10.01
C PRO A 116 -10.93 11.83 10.77
N MET A 117 -10.71 12.94 10.08
CA MET A 117 -10.78 14.28 10.68
C MET A 117 -12.10 14.97 10.33
N ALA A 118 -12.68 14.64 9.18
CA ALA A 118 -13.99 15.09 8.73
C ALA A 118 -14.58 14.08 7.74
N HIS A 119 -15.80 14.35 7.26
CA HIS A 119 -16.46 13.53 6.24
C HIS A 119 -15.73 13.53 4.88
N ASP A 120 -14.82 14.46 4.65
CA ASP A 120 -14.08 14.70 3.41
C ASP A 120 -12.57 14.92 3.68
N ARG A 121 -12.10 14.56 4.88
CA ARG A 121 -10.69 14.74 5.27
C ARG A 121 -10.20 13.63 6.20
N THR A 122 -9.04 13.07 5.87
CA THR A 122 -8.40 11.99 6.62
C THR A 122 -6.90 12.27 6.75
N VAL A 123 -6.35 12.15 7.96
CA VAL A 123 -4.90 12.13 8.15
C VAL A 123 -4.42 10.69 8.09
N VAL A 124 -3.38 10.42 7.30
CA VAL A 124 -2.77 9.08 7.19
C VAL A 124 -1.34 9.17 7.70
N GLU A 125 -1.04 8.39 8.74
CA GLU A 125 0.34 8.17 9.18
C GLU A 125 0.87 6.87 8.55
N CYS A 126 1.99 6.96 7.83
CA CYS A 126 2.66 5.82 7.23
C CYS A 126 4.04 5.65 7.87
N ASP A 127 4.26 4.47 8.47
CA ASP A 127 5.51 4.09 9.11
C ASP A 127 6.22 2.99 8.33
N TRP A 128 7.50 3.17 8.06
CA TRP A 128 8.38 2.12 7.56
C TRP A 128 9.15 1.54 8.75
N LEU A 129 8.87 0.28 9.05
CA LEU A 129 9.40 -0.46 10.19
C LEU A 129 10.48 -1.44 9.72
N TYR A 130 11.66 -1.35 10.33
CA TYR A 130 12.83 -2.18 9.99
C TYR A 130 13.36 -2.89 11.25
N LEU A 131 14.31 -3.81 11.07
CA LEU A 131 15.03 -4.40 12.20
C LEU A 131 15.77 -3.30 12.99
N PRO A 132 15.85 -3.40 14.34
CA PRO A 132 16.48 -2.35 15.15
C PRO A 132 17.89 -1.99 14.70
N HIS A 133 18.72 -2.97 14.36
CA HIS A 133 20.11 -2.71 13.94
C HIS A 133 20.23 -2.02 12.58
N VAL A 134 19.20 -2.08 11.73
CA VAL A 134 19.12 -1.32 10.48
C VAL A 134 18.93 0.17 10.82
N VAL A 135 18.03 0.46 11.76
CA VAL A 135 17.73 1.83 12.21
C VAL A 135 18.87 2.40 13.05
N ASP A 136 19.29 1.68 14.09
CA ASP A 136 20.36 2.09 15.01
C ASP A 136 21.72 2.20 14.31
N GLY A 137 21.94 1.35 13.30
CA GLY A 137 23.13 1.38 12.45
C GLY A 137 23.13 2.52 11.43
N GLY A 138 22.03 3.28 11.30
CA GLY A 138 21.90 4.38 10.35
C GLY A 138 21.96 3.95 8.88
N LYS A 139 21.48 2.74 8.57
CA LYS A 139 21.38 2.28 7.17
C LYS A 139 20.42 3.19 6.40
N ASP A 140 20.72 3.41 5.12
CA ASP A 140 19.90 4.24 4.25
C ASP A 140 18.61 3.51 3.85
N VAL A 141 17.47 4.03 4.32
CA VAL A 141 16.12 3.50 4.02
C VAL A 141 15.43 4.25 2.88
N SER A 142 16.09 5.26 2.29
CA SER A 142 15.44 6.22 1.39
C SER A 142 14.82 5.57 0.16
N ARG A 143 15.44 4.55 -0.43
CA ARG A 143 14.96 3.89 -1.66
C ARG A 143 13.64 3.14 -1.47
N SER A 144 13.48 2.42 -0.36
CA SER A 144 12.23 1.70 -0.05
C SER A 144 11.13 2.67 0.42
N VAL A 145 11.52 3.72 1.16
CA VAL A 145 10.61 4.81 1.51
C VAL A 145 10.10 5.53 0.26
N GLU A 146 10.99 5.85 -0.69
CA GLU A 146 10.65 6.62 -1.89
C GLU A 146 9.64 5.89 -2.77
N LEU A 147 9.82 4.59 -3.00
CA LEU A 147 8.89 3.77 -3.78
C LEU A 147 7.46 3.93 -3.25
N PHE A 148 7.25 3.66 -1.96
CA PHE A 148 5.89 3.64 -1.42
C PHE A 148 5.37 5.05 -1.06
N ASP A 149 6.22 6.04 -0.83
CA ASP A 149 5.79 7.45 -0.72
C ASP A 149 5.20 7.94 -2.05
N ARG A 150 5.79 7.57 -3.19
CA ARG A 150 5.24 7.90 -4.52
C ARG A 150 3.89 7.24 -4.75
N VAL A 151 3.79 5.93 -4.47
CA VAL A 151 2.53 5.17 -4.58
C VAL A 151 1.44 5.81 -3.72
N ASN A 152 1.72 6.04 -2.43
CA ASN A 152 0.79 6.72 -1.51
C ASN A 152 0.30 8.06 -2.08
N ARG A 153 1.20 8.90 -2.62
CA ARG A 153 0.82 10.21 -3.17
C ARG A 153 -0.06 10.08 -4.42
N GLN A 154 0.24 9.12 -5.29
CA GLN A 154 -0.56 8.84 -6.49
C GLN A 154 -1.98 8.39 -6.09
N ASP A 155 -2.09 7.49 -5.12
CA ASP A 155 -3.36 7.04 -4.55
C ASP A 155 -4.16 8.18 -3.92
N PHE A 156 -3.51 8.99 -3.09
CA PHE A 156 -4.17 10.10 -2.42
C PHE A 156 -4.63 11.17 -3.41
N ASP A 157 -3.89 11.46 -4.48
CA ASP A 157 -4.36 12.34 -5.55
C ASP A 157 -5.61 11.79 -6.24
N ALA A 158 -5.64 10.48 -6.54
CA ALA A 158 -6.82 9.83 -7.12
C ALA A 158 -8.04 9.91 -6.19
N CYS A 159 -7.84 9.67 -4.90
CA CYS A 159 -8.89 9.80 -3.88
C CYS A 159 -9.43 11.24 -3.77
N GLU A 160 -8.55 12.24 -3.73
CA GLU A 160 -8.92 13.65 -3.66
C GLU A 160 -9.67 14.11 -4.91
N ARG A 161 -9.32 13.60 -6.08
CA ARG A 161 -10.04 13.87 -7.34
C ARG A 161 -11.41 13.20 -7.40
N THR A 162 -11.55 12.07 -6.71
CA THR A 162 -12.82 11.31 -6.62
C THR A 162 -13.79 11.94 -5.62
N GLN A 163 -13.29 12.45 -4.49
CA GLN A 163 -14.09 12.95 -3.37
C GLN A 163 -15.17 13.99 -3.76
N PRO A 164 -14.91 15.02 -4.61
CA PRO A 164 -15.95 15.96 -5.04
C PRO A 164 -17.11 15.29 -5.77
N GLY A 165 -16.82 14.26 -6.58
CA GLY A 165 -17.81 13.51 -7.35
C GLY A 165 -18.81 12.77 -6.46
N MET A 166 -18.41 12.40 -5.25
CA MET A 166 -19.25 11.68 -4.28
C MET A 166 -20.44 12.50 -3.78
N SER A 167 -20.37 13.83 -3.90
CA SER A 167 -21.48 14.74 -3.56
C SER A 167 -22.50 14.92 -4.69
N SER A 168 -22.24 14.36 -5.88
CA SER A 168 -23.10 14.51 -7.05
C SER A 168 -24.45 13.82 -6.84
N ARG A 169 -25.54 14.53 -7.15
CA ARG A 169 -26.90 13.96 -7.14
C ARG A 169 -27.05 12.75 -8.06
N MET A 170 -26.28 12.70 -9.16
CA MET A 170 -26.29 11.56 -10.08
C MET A 170 -25.59 10.33 -9.50
N TYR A 171 -24.67 10.53 -8.56
CA TYR A 171 -23.95 9.47 -7.85
C TYR A 171 -24.63 9.07 -6.52
N ALA A 172 -25.72 9.73 -6.12
CA ALA A 172 -26.36 9.51 -4.82
C ALA A 172 -26.88 8.07 -4.57
N LYS A 173 -27.00 7.25 -5.63
CA LYS A 173 -27.36 5.82 -5.53
C LYS A 173 -26.14 4.88 -5.63
N GLY A 174 -24.93 5.42 -5.59
CA GLY A 174 -23.68 4.70 -5.79
C GLY A 174 -23.27 4.57 -7.27
N GLY A 175 -22.03 4.14 -7.49
CA GLY A 175 -21.49 3.78 -8.80
C GLY A 175 -21.72 2.32 -9.17
N VAL A 176 -21.23 1.93 -10.34
CA VAL A 176 -21.14 0.52 -10.76
C VAL A 176 -19.73 0.05 -10.46
N LEU A 177 -19.58 -0.91 -9.54
CA LEU A 177 -18.31 -1.60 -9.29
C LEU A 177 -17.99 -2.50 -10.48
N VAL A 178 -16.74 -2.48 -10.95
CA VAL A 178 -16.31 -3.46 -11.95
C VAL A 178 -16.20 -4.85 -11.30
N PRO A 179 -16.32 -5.96 -12.06
CA PRO A 179 -16.29 -7.31 -11.47
C PRO A 179 -15.06 -7.61 -10.61
N SER A 180 -13.91 -6.98 -10.89
CA SER A 180 -12.70 -7.04 -10.08
C SER A 180 -12.88 -6.42 -8.69
N GLU A 181 -13.74 -5.42 -8.50
CA GLU A 181 -13.96 -4.70 -7.24
C GLU A 181 -15.01 -5.35 -6.31
N HIS A 182 -15.43 -6.59 -6.58
CA HIS A 182 -16.58 -7.22 -5.90
C HIS A 182 -16.44 -7.33 -4.36
N HIS A 183 -15.21 -7.41 -3.84
CA HIS A 183 -14.89 -7.44 -2.40
C HIS A 183 -15.10 -6.08 -1.71
N ILE A 184 -15.09 -4.96 -2.44
CA ILE A 184 -15.48 -3.64 -1.93
C ILE A 184 -16.98 -3.64 -1.55
N GLY A 185 -17.80 -4.37 -2.29
CA GLY A 185 -19.21 -4.57 -1.94
C GLY A 185 -19.44 -5.17 -0.54
N ALA A 186 -18.47 -5.92 -0.01
CA ALA A 186 -18.53 -6.50 1.34
C ALA A 186 -17.95 -5.58 2.44
N PHE A 187 -17.43 -4.39 2.06
CA PHE A 187 -16.99 -3.35 2.98
C PHE A 187 -18.10 -2.32 3.27
N HIS A 188 -19.02 -2.11 2.33
CA HIS A 188 -20.24 -1.32 2.51
C HIS A 188 -21.28 -2.02 3.38
#